data_AF-A0A0Q8PQX5-F1
#
_entry.id   AF-A0A0Q8PQX5-F1
#
_cell.length_a   1.000
_cell.length_b   1.000
_cell.length_c   1.000
_cell.angle_alpha   90.00
_cell.angle_beta   90.00
_cell.angle_gamma   90.00
#
_symmetry.space_group_name_H-M   'P 1'
#
loop_
_entity.id
_entity.type
_entity.pdbx_description
1 polymer ?
#
loop_
_entity_poly.entity_id
_entity_poly.type
_entity_poly.pdbx_seq_one_letter_code
_entity_poly.pdbx_strand_id
1 'polypeptide(L)'
;MFGMYWDPLPTARSMIAKGTDPFDGRWAERDWRNVPGPFYAAEIEAGQIAPRDAAEHIAYDDPKVGVFVSWQPVNVPETRALVADVLLGCEGLAMDGDEHWTPDGVRGWWSERGRAREWALETAKNWESVSRTEGDESYLAVARRLRAYADHIDGGLEAYLRGYVFWLAEHRVPERCEALPVLGGRPTGRRSTPRVEQLQVAGYLVVEPEQVRGSQLPEVERLVSAAVCLVDQLPADACWFASPQAALAACASLRVTPAARLLAVLVPADCVAGLAAEIRASEFDDPVLLGNLWRPPALAEGGTRIGWEVLGYELGHLHTWLCSDLHRDAVAELGVRTGPFGLLADRADAEKVADWANARADTDPVTWFPAALVEWDEPVESTFEPITPAGEAPKPWWRRRG
;
A
#
# COMPACT_ATOMS: atom_id res chain seq x y z
N MET A 1 -6.82 -4.14 5.91
CA MET A 1 -5.91 -2.99 5.78
C MET A 1 -4.56 -3.45 6.35
N PHE A 2 -3.50 -3.62 5.54
CA PHE A 2 -2.17 -4.00 6.08
C PHE A 2 -1.27 -2.77 6.01
N GLY A 3 -1.21 -2.02 7.11
CA GLY A 3 -0.51 -0.74 7.20
C GLY A 3 0.96 -0.89 7.63
N MET A 4 1.76 0.12 7.31
CA MET A 4 3.06 0.36 7.97
C MET A 4 2.87 0.40 9.50
N TYR A 5 3.91 0.06 10.27
CA TYR A 5 3.85 0.09 11.73
C TYR A 5 3.37 1.46 12.24
N TRP A 6 2.42 1.43 13.16
CA TRP A 6 1.92 2.58 13.90
C TRP A 6 1.99 2.24 15.39
N ASP A 7 2.44 3.19 16.22
CA ASP A 7 2.59 2.97 17.67
C ASP A 7 1.22 2.99 18.38
N PRO A 8 0.74 1.85 18.91
CA PRO A 8 -0.56 1.76 19.55
C PRO A 8 -0.57 2.15 21.02
N LEU A 9 0.60 2.23 21.66
CA LEU A 9 0.70 2.40 23.11
C LEU A 9 0.10 3.72 23.60
N PRO A 10 0.24 4.87 22.91
CA PRO A 10 -0.44 6.11 23.31
C PRO A 10 -1.96 5.96 23.38
N THR A 11 -2.56 5.28 22.40
CA THR A 11 -4.01 5.05 22.36
C THR A 11 -4.43 4.08 23.46
N ALA A 12 -3.73 2.96 23.62
CA ALA A 12 -4.04 1.98 24.64
C ALA A 12 -3.94 2.56 26.06
N ARG A 13 -2.84 3.27 26.37
CA ARG A 13 -2.66 3.93 27.67
C ARG A 13 -3.73 4.97 27.96
N SER A 14 -4.31 5.61 26.94
CA SER A 14 -5.39 6.60 27.13
C SER A 14 -6.71 5.96 27.58
N MET A 15 -6.91 4.66 27.34
CA MET A 15 -8.12 3.93 27.70
C MET A 15 -8.05 3.29 29.08
N ILE A 16 -6.85 3.06 29.60
CA ILE A 16 -6.63 2.41 30.89
C ILE A 16 -6.78 3.47 32.00
N ALA A 17 -7.55 3.15 33.04
CA ALA A 17 -7.69 4.05 34.18
C ALA A 17 -6.34 4.22 34.91
N LYS A 18 -6.03 5.44 35.34
CA LYS A 18 -4.77 5.71 36.04
C LYS A 18 -4.67 4.84 37.31
N GLY A 19 -3.58 4.08 37.42
CA GLY A 19 -3.28 3.23 38.58
C GLY A 19 -3.90 1.83 38.52
N THR A 20 -4.55 1.46 37.42
CA THR A 20 -4.94 0.08 37.12
C THR A 20 -4.13 -0.42 35.94
N ASP A 21 -3.66 -1.66 35.99
CA ASP A 21 -3.11 -2.34 34.82
C ASP A 21 -3.94 -3.60 34.57
N PRO A 22 -4.83 -3.62 33.56
CA PRO A 22 -5.64 -4.78 33.25
C PRO A 22 -4.84 -5.82 32.43
N PHE A 23 -3.60 -5.51 32.05
CA PHE A 23 -2.70 -6.43 31.36
C PHE A 23 -1.83 -7.17 32.39
N ASP A 24 -1.97 -8.48 32.44
CA ASP A 24 -1.31 -9.36 33.43
C ASP A 24 -0.42 -10.44 32.80
N GLY A 25 -0.37 -10.51 31.47
CA GLY A 25 0.48 -11.44 30.74
C GLY A 25 1.97 -11.24 31.04
N ARG A 26 2.73 -12.33 31.09
CA ARG A 26 4.18 -12.30 31.32
C ARG A 26 4.96 -12.71 30.09
N TRP A 27 5.98 -11.94 29.74
CA TRP A 27 6.82 -12.19 28.57
C TRP A 27 7.47 -13.59 28.53
N ALA A 28 7.87 -14.12 29.69
CA ALA A 28 8.46 -15.45 29.83
C ALA A 28 7.48 -16.57 29.46
N GLU A 29 6.17 -16.30 29.57
CA GLU A 29 5.06 -17.21 29.31
C GLU A 29 4.41 -16.93 27.94
N ARG A 30 4.99 -16.02 27.12
CA ARG A 30 4.41 -15.62 25.83
C ARG A 30 4.21 -16.82 24.91
N ASP A 31 3.08 -16.81 24.20
CA ASP A 31 2.84 -17.78 23.15
C ASP A 31 3.78 -17.53 21.95
N TRP A 32 4.38 -18.60 21.42
CA TRP A 32 5.29 -18.52 20.28
C TRP A 32 4.60 -18.14 18.96
N ARG A 33 3.26 -18.25 18.90
CA ARG A 33 2.42 -17.90 17.75
C ARG A 33 2.06 -16.42 17.70
N ASN A 34 2.29 -15.67 18.79
CA ASN A 34 2.06 -14.23 18.79
C ASN A 34 2.82 -13.59 17.63
N VAL A 35 2.13 -12.76 16.85
CA VAL A 35 2.76 -11.86 15.91
C VAL A 35 3.61 -10.87 16.70
N PRO A 36 4.91 -10.71 16.39
CA PRO A 36 5.76 -9.77 17.10
C PRO A 36 5.18 -8.35 17.08
N GLY A 37 5.21 -7.68 18.21
CA GLY A 37 4.59 -6.36 18.40
C GLY A 37 4.41 -6.02 19.87
N PRO A 38 3.84 -4.84 20.16
CA PRO A 38 3.61 -4.36 21.52
C PRO A 38 2.69 -5.28 22.31
N PHE A 39 1.65 -5.84 21.68
CA PHE A 39 0.71 -6.73 22.35
C PHE A 39 1.10 -8.19 22.19
N TYR A 40 0.91 -8.99 23.23
CA TYR A 40 1.03 -10.44 23.12
C TYR A 40 0.15 -11.12 24.16
N ALA A 41 -0.17 -12.39 23.90
CA ALA A 41 -0.77 -13.25 24.91
C ALA A 41 0.31 -14.13 25.57
N ALA A 42 0.21 -14.27 26.87
CA ALA A 42 0.91 -15.25 27.67
C ALA A 42 0.01 -16.45 27.97
N GLU A 43 0.58 -17.46 28.63
CA GLU A 43 -0.17 -18.59 29.15
C GLU A 43 -1.31 -18.11 30.07
N ILE A 44 -2.53 -18.60 29.82
CA ILE A 44 -3.73 -18.31 30.63
C ILE A 44 -4.01 -19.53 31.51
N GLU A 45 -4.47 -19.31 32.75
CA GLU A 45 -4.84 -20.41 33.63
C GLU A 45 -6.01 -21.23 33.05
N ALA A 46 -5.88 -22.56 33.08
CA ALA A 46 -6.86 -23.49 32.55
C ALA A 46 -8.25 -23.31 33.19
N GLY A 47 -9.28 -23.09 32.38
CA GLY A 47 -10.67 -22.92 32.82
C GLY A 47 -11.26 -21.54 32.55
N GLN A 48 -10.44 -20.60 32.07
CA GLN A 48 -10.90 -19.30 31.60
C GLN A 48 -11.32 -19.38 30.13
N ILE A 49 -12.50 -18.83 29.84
CA ILE A 49 -13.09 -18.86 28.51
C ILE A 49 -12.77 -17.53 27.84
N ALA A 50 -11.99 -17.58 26.76
CA ALA A 50 -11.78 -16.41 25.94
C ALA A 50 -13.12 -15.93 25.34
N PRO A 51 -13.35 -14.61 25.19
CA PRO A 51 -14.59 -14.09 24.63
C PRO A 51 -14.83 -14.70 23.26
N ARG A 52 -16.03 -15.27 23.07
CA ARG A 52 -16.47 -15.84 21.79
C ARG A 52 -16.41 -14.83 20.64
N ASP A 53 -16.46 -13.55 20.97
CA ASP A 53 -16.47 -12.40 20.06
C ASP A 53 -15.21 -11.54 20.19
N ALA A 54 -14.05 -12.09 20.59
CA ALA A 54 -12.84 -11.27 20.66
C ALA A 54 -12.52 -10.62 19.32
N ALA A 55 -11.94 -9.43 19.43
CA ALA A 55 -11.50 -8.59 18.33
C ALA A 55 -10.68 -9.40 17.34
N GLU A 56 -10.67 -8.93 16.09
CA GLU A 56 -10.02 -9.61 14.98
C GLU A 56 -8.54 -9.91 15.21
N HIS A 57 -7.91 -9.24 16.19
CA HIS A 57 -6.52 -9.35 16.60
C HIS A 57 -6.17 -10.62 17.39
N ILE A 58 -7.14 -11.30 17.98
CA ILE A 58 -6.92 -12.46 18.85
C ILE A 58 -7.41 -13.73 18.13
N ALA A 59 -6.58 -14.76 18.14
CA ALA A 59 -6.92 -16.10 17.65
C ALA A 59 -6.73 -17.14 18.74
N TYR A 60 -7.37 -18.29 18.53
CA TYR A 60 -7.46 -19.36 19.52
C TYR A 60 -7.01 -20.69 18.96
N ASP A 61 -6.37 -21.50 19.79
CA ASP A 61 -6.03 -22.89 19.44
C ASP A 61 -7.10 -23.89 19.82
N ASP A 62 -7.82 -23.59 20.90
CA ASP A 62 -9.03 -24.23 21.40
C ASP A 62 -9.97 -23.11 21.89
N PRO A 63 -11.29 -23.18 21.63
CA PRO A 63 -12.26 -22.26 22.20
C PRO A 63 -12.22 -22.11 23.73
N LYS A 64 -11.47 -22.97 24.45
CA LYS A 64 -11.44 -23.06 25.90
C LYS A 64 -10.08 -22.83 26.57
N VAL A 65 -8.94 -22.82 25.87
CA VAL A 65 -7.63 -22.95 26.59
C VAL A 65 -6.42 -22.19 26.01
N GLY A 66 -6.50 -21.49 24.88
CA GLY A 66 -5.31 -20.74 24.42
C GLY A 66 -5.63 -19.60 23.47
N VAL A 67 -5.11 -18.41 23.81
CA VAL A 67 -5.25 -17.19 23.02
C VAL A 67 -3.88 -16.72 22.57
N PHE A 68 -3.79 -16.11 21.40
CA PHE A 68 -2.60 -15.43 20.93
C PHE A 68 -2.96 -14.25 20.03
N VAL A 69 -2.10 -13.25 19.98
CA VAL A 69 -2.25 -12.09 19.11
C VAL A 69 -1.83 -12.46 17.71
N SER A 70 -2.80 -12.66 16.82
CA SER A 70 -2.60 -13.01 15.41
C SER A 70 -2.45 -11.78 14.50
N TRP A 71 -2.81 -10.58 14.98
CA TRP A 71 -2.55 -9.30 14.32
C TRP A 71 -2.32 -8.19 15.33
N GLN A 72 -1.32 -7.36 15.07
CA GLN A 72 -1.10 -6.14 15.82
C GLN A 72 -2.02 -5.03 15.29
N PRO A 73 -2.60 -4.18 16.15
CA PRO A 73 -3.43 -3.07 15.72
C PRO A 73 -2.58 -2.01 14.99
N VAL A 74 -3.05 -1.54 13.84
CA VAL A 74 -2.32 -0.53 13.02
C VAL A 74 -3.00 0.84 12.98
N ASN A 75 -4.05 1.03 13.79
CA ASN A 75 -4.76 2.30 13.91
C ASN A 75 -5.52 2.42 15.25
N VAL A 76 -6.12 3.59 15.47
CA VAL A 76 -6.89 3.92 16.68
C VAL A 76 -8.10 3.00 16.87
N PRO A 77 -9.00 2.78 15.87
CA PRO A 77 -10.12 1.85 16.01
C PRO A 77 -9.71 0.43 16.44
N GLU A 78 -8.70 -0.13 15.79
CA GLU A 78 -8.19 -1.48 16.06
C GLU A 78 -7.62 -1.60 17.48
N THR A 79 -6.85 -0.59 17.92
CA THR A 79 -6.32 -0.57 19.29
C THR A 79 -7.43 -0.53 20.32
N ARG A 80 -8.47 0.27 20.06
CA ARG A 80 -9.63 0.35 20.94
C ARG A 80 -10.35 -0.97 21.05
N ALA A 81 -10.48 -1.71 19.94
CA ALA A 81 -11.09 -3.02 19.94
C ALA A 81 -10.28 -4.02 20.80
N LEU A 82 -8.96 -4.08 20.60
CA LEU A 82 -8.08 -4.98 21.37
C LEU A 82 -8.11 -4.66 22.87
N VAL A 83 -8.01 -3.37 23.25
CA VAL A 83 -8.02 -2.97 24.66
C VAL A 83 -9.39 -3.18 25.30
N ALA A 84 -10.49 -3.03 24.54
CA ALA A 84 -11.83 -3.32 25.05
C ALA A 84 -11.98 -4.79 25.44
N ASP A 85 -11.40 -5.73 24.69
CA ASP A 85 -11.44 -7.15 25.04
C ASP A 85 -10.75 -7.44 26.38
N VAL A 86 -9.60 -6.82 26.62
CA VAL A 86 -8.86 -6.93 27.89
C VAL A 86 -9.73 -6.40 29.04
N LEU A 87 -10.34 -5.23 28.85
CA LEU A 87 -11.21 -4.62 29.87
C LEU A 87 -12.51 -5.42 30.12
N LEU A 88 -12.93 -6.24 29.16
CA LEU A 88 -14.09 -7.13 29.27
C LEU A 88 -13.72 -8.51 29.86
N GLY A 89 -12.45 -8.76 30.17
CA GLY A 89 -12.00 -9.96 30.88
C GLY A 89 -11.16 -10.93 30.05
N CYS A 90 -10.56 -10.51 28.92
CA CYS A 90 -9.45 -11.26 28.33
C CYS A 90 -8.22 -11.15 29.23
N GLU A 91 -7.96 -12.18 30.03
CA GLU A 91 -6.75 -12.31 30.85
C GLU A 91 -5.56 -12.86 30.02
N GLY A 92 -4.35 -12.74 30.58
CA GLY A 92 -3.10 -13.22 29.97
C GLY A 92 -2.58 -12.34 28.84
N LEU A 93 -3.23 -11.23 28.52
CA LEU A 93 -2.73 -10.26 27.54
C LEU A 93 -1.75 -9.28 28.19
N ALA A 94 -0.76 -8.88 27.42
CA ALA A 94 0.24 -7.89 27.80
C ALA A 94 0.46 -6.88 26.67
N MET A 95 0.95 -5.69 27.02
CA MET A 95 1.23 -4.59 26.08
C MET A 95 2.66 -4.03 26.19
N ASP A 96 3.54 -4.74 26.90
CA ASP A 96 4.96 -4.39 27.09
C ASP A 96 5.90 -5.07 26.08
N GLY A 97 5.37 -5.64 25.00
CA GLY A 97 6.15 -6.41 24.01
C GLY A 97 7.29 -5.60 23.37
N ASP A 98 7.12 -4.28 23.26
CA ASP A 98 8.14 -3.35 22.77
C ASP A 98 9.38 -3.26 23.67
N GLU A 99 9.28 -3.63 24.94
CA GLU A 99 10.40 -3.68 25.88
C GLU A 99 11.23 -4.96 25.72
N HIS A 100 10.67 -5.99 25.07
CA HIS A 100 11.27 -7.33 25.00
C HIS A 100 11.64 -7.78 23.59
N TRP A 101 10.88 -7.39 22.58
CA TRP A 101 11.22 -7.70 21.20
C TRP A 101 12.50 -6.97 20.80
N THR A 102 13.37 -7.70 20.11
CA THR A 102 14.56 -7.13 19.47
C THR A 102 14.45 -7.30 17.96
N PRO A 103 15.14 -6.46 17.15
CA PRO A 103 15.21 -6.66 15.70
C PRO A 103 15.58 -8.10 15.30
N ASP A 104 16.52 -8.72 16.00
CA ASP A 104 16.93 -10.10 15.73
C ASP A 104 15.89 -11.13 16.21
N GLY A 105 15.20 -10.87 17.32
CA GLY A 105 14.08 -11.70 17.77
C GLY A 105 12.93 -11.72 16.75
N VAL A 106 12.57 -10.57 16.18
CA VAL A 106 11.54 -10.46 15.14
C VAL A 106 11.98 -11.19 13.86
N ARG A 107 13.23 -11.04 13.43
CA ARG A 107 13.78 -11.79 12.28
C ARG A 107 13.80 -13.29 12.52
N GLY A 108 14.14 -13.72 13.73
CA GLY A 108 14.10 -15.12 14.15
C GLY A 108 12.69 -15.69 14.00
N TRP A 109 11.70 -15.01 14.57
CA TRP A 109 10.28 -15.37 14.42
C TRP A 109 9.87 -15.43 12.93
N TRP A 110 10.23 -14.42 12.13
CA TRP A 110 9.92 -14.38 10.70
C TRP A 110 10.53 -15.56 9.93
N SER A 111 11.75 -15.97 10.28
CA SER A 111 12.41 -17.12 9.66
C SER A 111 11.71 -18.44 9.97
N GLU A 112 11.06 -18.54 11.14
CA GLU A 112 10.32 -19.72 11.59
C GLU A 112 8.81 -19.64 11.31
N ARG A 113 8.31 -18.56 10.68
CA ARG A 113 6.88 -18.32 10.45
C ARG A 113 6.14 -19.47 9.76
N GLY A 114 6.86 -20.27 8.96
CA GLY A 114 6.33 -21.48 8.35
C GLY A 114 5.74 -22.45 9.38
N ARG A 115 6.35 -22.56 10.56
CA ARG A 115 5.85 -23.35 11.69
C ARG A 115 4.48 -22.85 12.19
N ALA A 116 4.31 -21.54 12.35
CA ALA A 116 3.05 -20.94 12.80
C ALA A 116 1.95 -21.09 11.74
N ARG A 117 2.32 -20.89 10.47
CA ARG A 117 1.44 -21.07 9.32
C ARG A 117 0.93 -22.51 9.18
N GLU A 118 1.83 -23.48 9.20
CA GLU A 118 1.48 -24.91 9.09
C GLU A 118 0.57 -25.34 10.24
N TRP A 119 0.94 -24.96 11.46
CA TRP A 119 0.12 -25.20 12.64
C TRP A 119 -1.31 -24.63 12.47
N ALA A 120 -1.43 -23.38 12.03
CA ALA A 120 -2.74 -22.73 11.87
C ALA A 120 -3.63 -23.46 10.86
N LEU A 121 -3.08 -23.91 9.73
CA LEU A 121 -3.82 -24.63 8.71
C LEU A 121 -4.24 -26.03 9.17
N GLU A 122 -3.37 -26.75 9.87
CA GLU A 122 -3.68 -28.07 10.42
C GLU A 122 -4.77 -27.98 11.49
N THR A 123 -4.63 -27.03 12.43
CA THR A 123 -5.61 -26.80 13.48
C THR A 123 -6.95 -26.34 12.91
N ALA A 124 -6.97 -25.46 11.90
CA ALA A 124 -8.20 -25.07 11.21
C ALA A 124 -8.93 -26.29 10.60
N LYS A 125 -8.19 -27.18 9.93
CA LYS A 125 -8.76 -28.40 9.34
C LYS A 125 -9.36 -29.32 10.40
N ASN A 126 -8.71 -29.45 11.55
CA ASN A 126 -9.22 -30.24 12.67
C ASN A 126 -10.52 -29.67 13.21
N TRP A 127 -10.60 -28.36 13.44
CA TRP A 127 -11.80 -27.70 13.94
C TRP A 127 -12.98 -27.77 12.98
N GLU A 128 -12.76 -27.71 11.67
CA GLU A 128 -13.83 -27.97 10.71
C GLU A 128 -14.37 -29.38 10.74
N SER A 129 -13.50 -30.36 11.00
CA SER A 129 -13.93 -31.75 11.17
C SER A 129 -14.78 -31.89 12.43
N VAL A 130 -14.36 -31.29 13.55
CA VAL A 130 -15.11 -31.27 14.81
C VAL A 130 -16.46 -30.59 14.61
N SER A 131 -16.50 -29.40 13.99
CA SER A 131 -17.74 -28.68 13.67
C SER A 131 -18.72 -29.54 12.87
N ARG A 132 -18.24 -30.28 11.87
CA ARG A 132 -19.06 -31.22 11.08
C ARG A 132 -19.61 -32.39 11.89
N THR A 133 -18.89 -32.86 12.91
CA THR A 133 -19.30 -33.98 13.75
C THR A 133 -20.22 -33.53 14.90
N GLU A 134 -19.91 -32.41 15.56
CA GLU A 134 -20.62 -31.91 16.73
C GLU A 134 -21.78 -30.95 16.38
N GLY A 135 -21.78 -30.37 15.18
CA GLY A 135 -22.82 -29.44 14.71
C GLY A 135 -22.72 -28.03 15.33
N ASP A 136 -21.62 -27.70 16.01
CA ASP A 136 -21.39 -26.39 16.62
C ASP A 136 -20.62 -25.47 15.63
N GLU A 137 -21.24 -24.36 15.25
CA GLU A 137 -20.68 -23.37 14.32
C GLU A 137 -19.52 -22.56 14.93
N SER A 138 -19.36 -22.55 16.25
CA SER A 138 -18.26 -21.82 16.91
C SER A 138 -16.87 -22.35 16.50
N TYR A 139 -16.74 -23.67 16.31
CA TYR A 139 -15.50 -24.27 15.79
C TYR A 139 -15.21 -23.87 14.34
N LEU A 140 -16.24 -23.62 13.52
CA LEU A 140 -16.07 -23.14 12.16
C LEU A 140 -15.55 -21.69 12.15
N ALA A 141 -15.99 -20.86 13.10
CA ALA A 141 -15.47 -19.50 13.26
C ALA A 141 -13.98 -19.51 13.64
N VAL A 142 -13.56 -20.39 14.58
CA VAL A 142 -12.14 -20.59 14.92
C VAL A 142 -11.33 -21.03 13.70
N ALA A 143 -11.82 -22.01 12.94
CA ALA A 143 -11.13 -22.46 11.73
C ALA A 143 -10.96 -21.34 10.69
N ARG A 144 -11.98 -20.48 10.51
CA ARG A 144 -11.88 -19.30 9.62
C ARG A 144 -10.82 -18.32 10.12
N ARG A 145 -10.78 -18.04 11.43
CA ARG A 145 -9.79 -17.14 12.03
C ARG A 145 -8.36 -17.63 11.83
N LEU A 146 -8.12 -18.93 12.04
CA LEU A 146 -6.80 -19.54 11.84
C LEU A 146 -6.35 -19.51 10.37
N ARG A 147 -7.29 -19.65 9.42
CA ARG A 147 -6.96 -19.46 7.99
C ARG A 147 -6.61 -18.02 7.67
N ALA A 148 -7.38 -17.06 8.18
CA ALA A 148 -7.05 -15.66 8.01
C ALA A 148 -5.64 -15.36 8.56
N TYR A 149 -5.27 -15.95 9.70
CA TYR A 149 -3.93 -15.81 10.27
C TYR A 149 -2.84 -16.38 9.35
N ALA A 150 -3.07 -17.55 8.75
CA ALA A 150 -2.17 -18.10 7.74
C ALA A 150 -2.05 -17.19 6.49
N ASP A 151 -3.18 -16.67 6.00
CA ASP A 151 -3.21 -15.72 4.87
C ASP A 151 -2.47 -14.42 5.21
N HIS A 152 -2.55 -13.96 6.46
CA HIS A 152 -1.81 -12.79 6.91
C HIS A 152 -0.30 -13.02 6.92
N ILE A 153 0.15 -14.18 7.42
CA ILE A 153 1.57 -14.58 7.36
C ILE A 153 2.06 -14.57 5.91
N ASP A 154 1.24 -15.02 4.97
CA ASP A 154 1.60 -15.12 3.56
C ASP A 154 1.55 -13.78 2.80
N GLY A 155 0.64 -12.87 3.18
CA GLY A 155 0.24 -11.76 2.30
C GLY A 155 0.11 -10.36 2.93
N GLY A 156 0.45 -10.17 4.20
CA GLY A 156 0.33 -8.84 4.83
C GLY A 156 1.29 -8.58 6.00
N LEU A 157 1.81 -9.62 6.62
CA LEU A 157 2.59 -9.51 7.85
C LEU A 157 4.00 -8.93 7.63
N GLU A 158 4.60 -9.18 6.45
CA GLU A 158 5.97 -8.71 6.18
C GLU A 158 6.09 -7.18 6.27
N ALA A 159 5.16 -6.45 5.66
CA ALA A 159 5.19 -4.98 5.64
C ALA A 159 5.12 -4.40 7.06
N TYR A 160 4.23 -4.94 7.89
CA TYR A 160 4.10 -4.58 9.29
C TYR A 160 5.41 -4.84 10.06
N LEU A 161 5.95 -6.07 9.99
CA LEU A 161 7.15 -6.44 10.73
C LEU A 161 8.39 -5.67 10.30
N ARG A 162 8.51 -5.31 9.03
CA ARG A 162 9.60 -4.44 8.55
C ARG A 162 9.51 -3.05 9.18
N GLY A 163 8.29 -2.49 9.29
CA GLY A 163 8.05 -1.24 10.01
C GLY A 163 8.32 -1.37 11.50
N TYR A 164 7.96 -2.50 12.11
CA TYR A 164 8.19 -2.74 13.53
C TYR A 164 9.68 -2.90 13.86
N VAL A 165 10.44 -3.63 13.04
CA VAL A 165 11.90 -3.75 13.18
C VAL A 165 12.58 -2.39 13.03
N PHE A 166 12.08 -1.53 12.14
CA PHE A 166 12.55 -0.16 12.04
C PHE A 166 12.28 0.60 13.35
N TRP A 167 11.06 0.55 13.86
CA TRP A 167 10.68 1.23 15.11
C TRP A 167 11.51 0.75 16.30
N LEU A 168 11.76 -0.56 16.44
CA LEU A 168 12.62 -1.12 17.49
C LEU A 168 14.06 -0.63 17.41
N ALA A 169 14.55 -0.28 16.21
CA ALA A 169 15.91 0.20 16.00
C ALA A 169 16.06 1.71 16.18
N GLU A 170 15.08 2.48 15.70
CA GLU A 170 15.17 3.94 15.58
C GLU A 170 14.29 4.69 16.59
N HIS A 171 13.42 3.98 17.33
CA HIS A 171 12.44 4.52 18.28
C HIS A 171 11.55 5.63 17.70
N ARG A 172 11.24 5.52 16.41
CA ARG A 172 10.27 6.36 15.69
C ARG A 172 9.60 5.55 14.60
N VAL A 173 8.42 6.00 14.19
CA VAL A 173 7.72 5.45 13.02
C VAL A 173 8.55 5.77 11.76
N PRO A 174 8.69 4.83 10.82
CA PRO A 174 9.37 5.10 9.55
C PRO A 174 8.67 6.19 8.77
N GLU A 175 9.45 7.07 8.16
CA GLU A 175 8.92 8.05 7.20
C GLU A 175 8.44 7.34 5.93
N ARG A 176 7.58 8.02 5.17
CA ARG A 176 7.10 7.47 3.91
C ARG A 176 8.27 7.25 2.96
N CYS A 177 8.29 6.12 2.24
CA CYS A 177 9.39 5.73 1.34
C CYS A 177 10.74 5.44 2.02
N GLU A 178 10.82 5.53 3.36
CA GLU A 178 12.03 5.18 4.09
C GLU A 178 12.35 3.69 3.93
N ALA A 179 13.64 3.39 3.70
CA ALA A 179 14.09 2.04 3.45
C ALA A 179 13.90 1.16 4.71
N LEU A 180 12.84 0.35 4.71
CA LEU A 180 12.60 -0.55 5.84
C LEU A 180 13.60 -1.71 5.86
N PRO A 181 14.05 -2.15 7.05
CA PRO A 181 14.93 -3.30 7.21
C PRO A 181 14.36 -4.54 6.51
N VAL A 182 15.25 -5.36 5.96
CA VAL A 182 14.87 -6.68 5.45
C VAL A 182 14.74 -7.67 6.61
N LEU A 183 13.74 -8.54 6.54
CA LEU A 183 13.54 -9.59 7.55
C LEU A 183 14.41 -10.84 7.26
N GLY A 184 14.88 -11.00 6.01
CA GLY A 184 15.79 -12.08 5.61
C GLY A 184 17.24 -11.61 5.50
N GLY A 185 18.15 -12.28 6.24
CA GLY A 185 19.61 -12.09 6.16
C GLY A 185 20.26 -11.49 7.40
N ARG A 186 21.54 -11.84 7.67
CA ARG A 186 22.34 -11.25 8.75
C ARG A 186 22.55 -9.74 8.50
N PRO A 187 22.57 -8.89 9.54
CA PRO A 187 22.77 -7.46 9.38
C PRO A 187 24.18 -7.21 8.84
N THR A 188 24.28 -6.86 7.55
CA THR A 188 25.52 -6.32 7.01
C THR A 188 25.45 -4.81 7.23
N GLY A 189 26.05 -4.38 8.33
CA GLY A 189 26.37 -2.96 8.50
C GLY A 189 27.31 -2.55 7.38
N ARG A 190 26.81 -1.84 6.37
CA ARG A 190 27.59 -0.87 5.60
C ARG A 190 26.73 -0.02 4.67
N ARG A 191 27.01 1.29 4.74
CA ARG A 191 26.78 2.36 3.77
C ARG A 191 26.09 1.94 2.48
N SER A 192 24.89 2.51 2.29
CA SER A 192 24.18 2.77 1.04
C SER A 192 25.09 2.69 -0.20
N THR A 193 25.14 1.51 -0.80
CA THR A 193 25.43 1.38 -2.23
C THR A 193 24.26 2.00 -3.01
N PRO A 194 24.49 2.58 -4.19
CA PRO A 194 23.41 3.16 -4.99
C PRO A 194 22.35 2.10 -5.24
N ARG A 195 21.11 2.37 -4.84
CA ARG A 195 19.96 1.51 -5.18
C ARG A 195 19.96 1.37 -6.69
N VAL A 196 20.14 0.14 -7.19
CA VAL A 196 19.75 -0.16 -8.57
C VAL A 196 18.28 0.18 -8.66
N GLU A 197 17.93 1.09 -9.57
CA GLU A 197 16.58 1.62 -9.76
C GLU A 197 15.65 0.48 -10.22
N GLN A 198 15.10 -0.27 -9.26
CA GLN A 198 14.15 -1.35 -9.53
C GLN A 198 12.78 -0.71 -9.77
N LEU A 199 12.39 -0.68 -11.04
CA LEU A 199 11.10 -0.18 -11.50
C LEU A 199 10.21 -1.36 -11.93
N GLN A 200 8.93 -1.25 -11.60
CA GLN A 200 7.90 -2.21 -11.97
C GLN A 200 6.88 -1.52 -12.87
N VAL A 201 6.49 -2.17 -13.95
CA VAL A 201 5.41 -1.66 -14.81
C VAL A 201 4.09 -1.79 -14.04
N ALA A 202 3.44 -0.66 -13.76
CA ALA A 202 2.12 -0.63 -13.14
C ALA A 202 1.02 -0.78 -14.19
N GLY A 203 1.17 -0.18 -15.37
CA GLY A 203 0.20 -0.32 -16.44
C GLY A 203 0.58 0.48 -17.69
N TYR A 204 -0.18 0.23 -18.74
CA TYR A 204 -0.10 0.94 -20.00
C TYR A 204 -1.39 1.73 -20.23
N LEU A 205 -1.27 2.88 -20.89
CA LEU A 205 -2.41 3.71 -21.30
C LEU A 205 -2.08 4.45 -22.59
N VAL A 206 -3.10 4.86 -23.33
CA VAL A 206 -2.92 5.79 -24.44
C VAL A 206 -3.39 7.16 -23.97
N VAL A 207 -2.55 8.17 -24.12
CA VAL A 207 -2.89 9.56 -23.78
C VAL A 207 -2.90 10.42 -25.02
N GLU A 208 -3.79 11.39 -25.03
CA GLU A 208 -3.72 12.52 -25.95
C GLU A 208 -3.08 13.72 -25.22
N PRO A 209 -1.83 14.09 -25.56
CA PRO A 209 -1.13 15.19 -24.91
C PRO A 209 -1.86 16.51 -25.16
N GLU A 210 -2.05 17.30 -24.11
CA GLU A 210 -2.68 18.61 -24.23
C GLU A 210 -1.64 19.74 -24.32
N GLN A 211 -1.92 20.75 -25.14
CA GLN A 211 -1.25 22.05 -25.04
C GLN A 211 -1.92 22.88 -23.94
N VAL A 212 -1.64 22.55 -22.69
CA VAL A 212 -2.20 23.33 -21.57
C VAL A 212 -1.40 24.62 -21.40
N ARG A 213 -2.10 25.75 -21.30
CA ARG A 213 -1.51 27.06 -20.97
C ARG A 213 -2.20 27.60 -19.72
N GLY A 214 -1.45 27.81 -18.65
CA GLY A 214 -1.96 28.37 -17.42
C GLY A 214 -0.82 28.78 -16.49
N SER A 215 -1.02 29.86 -15.72
CA SER A 215 0.03 30.42 -14.84
C SER A 215 0.52 29.48 -13.72
N GLN A 216 -0.22 28.41 -13.44
CA GLN A 216 0.10 27.41 -12.40
C GLN A 216 0.87 26.20 -12.97
N LEU A 217 0.86 26.00 -14.28
CA LEU A 217 1.44 24.83 -14.97
C LEU A 217 2.80 25.18 -15.59
N PRO A 218 3.67 24.17 -15.81
CA PRO A 218 4.95 24.42 -16.46
C PRO A 218 4.75 24.86 -17.91
N GLU A 219 5.54 25.85 -18.35
CA GLU A 219 5.57 26.26 -19.76
C GLU A 219 6.35 25.23 -20.58
N VAL A 220 5.62 24.33 -21.24
CA VAL A 220 6.19 23.18 -21.94
C VAL A 220 5.67 23.06 -23.37
N GLU A 221 6.46 22.38 -24.22
CA GLU A 221 6.09 22.16 -25.62
C GLU A 221 4.89 21.21 -25.73
N ARG A 222 4.87 20.19 -24.86
CA ARG A 222 3.83 19.15 -24.84
C ARG A 222 3.70 18.60 -23.42
N LEU A 223 2.56 18.80 -22.78
CA LEU A 223 2.32 18.23 -21.45
C LEU A 223 1.99 16.74 -21.56
N VAL A 224 2.71 15.90 -20.82
CA VAL A 224 2.45 14.46 -20.71
C VAL A 224 2.21 14.11 -19.25
N SER A 225 1.17 13.32 -18.98
CA SER A 225 0.81 12.89 -17.63
C SER A 225 0.15 11.52 -17.68
N ALA A 226 0.33 10.72 -16.62
CA ALA A 226 -0.45 9.50 -16.38
C ALA A 226 -1.79 9.78 -15.67
N ALA A 227 -2.04 11.02 -15.26
CA ALA A 227 -3.26 11.44 -14.58
C ALA A 227 -4.30 11.95 -15.57
N VAL A 228 -5.57 11.61 -15.33
CA VAL A 228 -6.73 12.08 -16.13
C VAL A 228 -6.99 13.58 -15.97
N CYS A 229 -6.38 14.22 -14.97
CA CYS A 229 -6.66 15.61 -14.61
C CYS A 229 -6.20 16.61 -15.68
N LEU A 230 -5.18 16.27 -16.47
CA LEU A 230 -4.52 17.20 -17.40
C LEU A 230 -4.42 16.70 -18.84
N VAL A 231 -4.72 15.43 -19.10
CA VAL A 231 -4.69 14.83 -20.44
C VAL A 231 -5.89 13.89 -20.60
N ASP A 232 -6.38 13.77 -21.82
CA ASP A 232 -7.42 12.80 -22.15
C ASP A 232 -6.78 11.40 -22.25
N GLN A 233 -7.39 10.41 -21.60
CA GLN A 233 -6.96 9.01 -21.72
C GLN A 233 -7.92 8.24 -22.63
N LEU A 234 -7.35 7.35 -23.45
CA LEU A 234 -8.10 6.57 -24.43
C LEU A 234 -8.11 5.09 -24.05
N PRO A 235 -9.23 4.36 -24.29
CA PRO A 235 -10.47 4.81 -24.93
C PRO A 235 -11.38 5.68 -24.06
N ALA A 236 -11.16 5.66 -22.75
CA ALA A 236 -11.86 6.45 -21.76
C ALA A 236 -10.90 6.75 -20.60
N ASP A 237 -11.25 7.77 -19.82
CA ASP A 237 -10.47 8.18 -18.66
C ASP A 237 -10.23 7.02 -17.70
N ALA A 238 -8.99 6.93 -17.21
CA ALA A 238 -8.48 5.87 -16.31
C ALA A 238 -8.61 4.44 -16.83
N CYS A 239 -8.58 4.26 -18.15
CA CYS A 239 -8.42 2.93 -18.72
C CYS A 239 -6.96 2.47 -18.63
N TRP A 240 -6.71 1.46 -17.80
CA TRP A 240 -5.43 0.79 -17.68
C TRP A 240 -5.37 -0.51 -18.46
N PHE A 241 -4.21 -0.79 -19.06
CA PHE A 241 -3.96 -2.00 -19.82
C PHE A 241 -2.76 -2.77 -19.29
N ALA A 242 -2.86 -4.11 -19.29
CA ALA A 242 -1.78 -4.98 -18.84
C ALA A 242 -0.62 -5.07 -19.85
N SER A 243 -0.85 -4.68 -21.11
CA SER A 243 0.16 -4.70 -22.17
C SER A 243 -0.05 -3.58 -23.20
N PRO A 244 1.00 -3.19 -23.95
CA PRO A 244 0.90 -2.28 -25.09
C PRO A 244 -0.13 -2.72 -26.12
N GLN A 245 -0.14 -4.01 -26.45
CA GLN A 245 -0.99 -4.56 -27.49
C GLN A 245 -2.47 -4.44 -27.10
N ALA A 246 -2.79 -4.63 -25.81
CA ALA A 246 -4.15 -4.44 -25.32
C ALA A 246 -4.58 -2.96 -25.41
N ALA A 247 -3.69 -2.02 -25.05
CA ALA A 247 -3.95 -0.59 -25.12
C ALA A 247 -4.20 -0.12 -26.57
N LEU A 248 -3.31 -0.52 -27.49
CA LEU A 248 -3.42 -0.18 -28.92
C LEU A 248 -4.66 -0.81 -29.56
N ALA A 249 -4.95 -2.08 -29.25
CA ALA A 249 -6.14 -2.76 -29.75
C ALA A 249 -7.44 -2.09 -29.28
N ALA A 250 -7.48 -1.60 -28.03
CA ALA A 250 -8.62 -0.86 -27.51
C ALA A 250 -8.84 0.49 -28.21
N CYS A 251 -7.77 1.10 -28.75
CA CYS A 251 -7.82 2.37 -29.45
C CYS A 251 -8.00 2.26 -30.98
N ALA A 252 -7.80 1.07 -31.57
CA ALA A 252 -7.76 0.87 -33.01
C ALA A 252 -9.07 1.28 -33.76
N SER A 253 -10.21 1.24 -33.05
CA SER A 253 -11.53 1.61 -33.58
C SER A 253 -11.96 3.04 -33.21
N LEU A 254 -11.13 3.79 -32.47
CA LEU A 254 -11.42 5.16 -32.07
C LEU A 254 -10.85 6.16 -33.08
N ARG A 255 -11.43 7.35 -33.09
CA ARG A 255 -10.77 8.51 -33.71
C ARG A 255 -9.73 9.04 -32.73
N VAL A 256 -8.48 8.65 -32.94
CA VAL A 256 -7.33 9.16 -32.17
C VAL A 256 -6.62 10.23 -32.99
N THR A 257 -6.11 11.27 -32.34
CA THR A 257 -5.34 12.28 -33.06
C THR A 257 -3.90 11.80 -33.30
N PRO A 258 -3.19 12.37 -34.29
CA PRO A 258 -1.78 12.04 -34.51
C PRO A 258 -0.86 12.38 -33.33
N ALA A 259 -1.36 13.13 -32.34
CA ALA A 259 -0.65 13.46 -31.11
C ALA A 259 -0.77 12.36 -30.04
N ALA A 260 -1.73 11.45 -30.15
CA ALA A 260 -1.91 10.37 -29.19
C ALA A 260 -0.66 9.46 -29.11
N ARG A 261 -0.26 9.10 -27.89
CA ARG A 261 0.92 8.29 -27.61
C ARG A 261 0.60 7.18 -26.62
N LEU A 262 1.26 6.04 -26.80
CA LEU A 262 1.27 4.97 -25.81
C LEU A 262 2.26 5.32 -24.69
N LEU A 263 1.80 5.20 -23.45
CA LEU A 263 2.61 5.33 -22.24
C LEU A 263 2.62 4.04 -21.43
N ALA A 264 3.74 3.82 -20.74
CA ALA A 264 3.82 2.92 -19.60
C ALA A 264 4.16 3.73 -18.35
N VAL A 265 3.51 3.39 -17.24
CA VAL A 265 3.79 3.94 -15.92
C VAL A 265 4.61 2.93 -15.14
N LEU A 266 5.77 3.36 -14.67
CA LEU A 266 6.71 2.55 -13.92
C LEU A 266 6.82 3.06 -12.50
N VAL A 267 6.52 2.20 -11.54
CA VAL A 267 6.52 2.52 -10.11
C VAL A 267 7.77 1.93 -9.46
N PRO A 268 8.50 2.69 -8.64
CA PRO A 268 9.59 2.16 -7.83
C PRO A 268 9.13 1.00 -6.95
N ALA A 269 9.94 -0.06 -6.87
CA ALA A 269 9.59 -1.26 -6.11
C ALA A 269 9.26 -0.98 -4.62
N ASP A 270 9.83 0.07 -4.05
CA ASP A 270 9.59 0.54 -2.69
C ASP A 270 8.25 1.30 -2.52
N CYS A 271 7.63 1.77 -3.60
CA CYS A 271 6.32 2.43 -3.57
C CYS A 271 5.15 1.47 -3.84
N VAL A 272 5.43 0.27 -4.37
CA VAL A 272 4.41 -0.72 -4.82
C VAL A 272 3.44 -1.11 -3.71
N ALA A 273 3.94 -1.43 -2.53
CA ALA A 273 3.09 -1.85 -1.41
C ALA A 273 2.15 -0.73 -0.96
N GLY A 274 2.64 0.52 -0.92
CA GLY A 274 1.86 1.70 -0.58
C GLY A 274 0.75 1.94 -1.61
N LEU A 275 1.09 2.00 -2.89
CA LEU A 275 0.12 2.19 -3.96
C LEU A 275 -0.94 1.07 -3.99
N ALA A 276 -0.53 -0.19 -3.85
CA ALA A 276 -1.46 -1.30 -3.81
C ALA A 276 -2.39 -1.28 -2.57
N ALA A 277 -1.99 -0.63 -1.48
CA ALA A 277 -2.86 -0.42 -0.33
C ALA A 277 -3.89 0.67 -0.62
N GLU A 278 -3.49 1.79 -1.24
CA GLU A 278 -4.39 2.88 -1.64
C GLU A 278 -5.46 2.41 -2.61
N ILE A 279 -5.08 1.66 -3.66
CA ILE A 279 -6.03 1.13 -4.63
C ILE A 279 -7.10 0.29 -3.93
N ARG A 280 -6.69 -0.64 -3.06
CA ARG A 280 -7.62 -1.48 -2.29
C ARG A 280 -8.49 -0.70 -1.30
N ALA A 281 -8.00 0.42 -0.79
CA ALA A 281 -8.73 1.26 0.16
C ALA A 281 -9.76 2.16 -0.52
N SER A 282 -9.58 2.47 -1.82
CA SER A 282 -10.41 3.43 -2.54
C SER A 282 -11.86 2.99 -2.81
N GLU A 283 -12.22 1.74 -2.48
CA GLU A 283 -13.48 1.08 -2.89
C GLU A 283 -13.63 0.87 -4.41
N PHE A 284 -12.70 1.40 -5.22
CA PHE A 284 -12.60 1.13 -6.66
C PHE A 284 -11.64 -0.02 -6.91
N ASP A 285 -12.06 -0.97 -7.75
CA ASP A 285 -11.22 -2.07 -8.19
C ASP A 285 -10.49 -1.68 -9.48
N ASP A 286 -9.16 -1.51 -9.39
CA ASP A 286 -8.26 -1.39 -10.54
C ASP A 286 -7.48 -2.70 -10.73
N PRO A 287 -8.10 -3.74 -11.31
CA PRO A 287 -7.52 -5.08 -11.37
C PRO A 287 -6.25 -5.13 -12.22
N VAL A 288 -6.10 -4.22 -13.19
CA VAL A 288 -4.90 -4.15 -14.03
C VAL A 288 -3.72 -3.59 -13.25
N LEU A 289 -3.89 -2.46 -12.57
CA LEU A 289 -2.84 -1.87 -11.74
C LEU A 289 -2.45 -2.84 -10.62
N LEU A 290 -3.42 -3.38 -9.87
CA LEU A 290 -3.16 -4.34 -8.81
C LEU A 290 -2.48 -5.62 -9.33
N GLY A 291 -2.96 -6.16 -10.45
CA GLY A 291 -2.41 -7.37 -11.06
C GLY A 291 -0.95 -7.19 -11.47
N ASN A 292 -0.62 -6.06 -12.09
CA ASN A 292 0.74 -5.73 -12.51
C ASN A 292 1.64 -5.36 -11.32
N LEU A 293 1.16 -4.63 -10.33
CA LEU A 293 1.94 -4.35 -9.11
C LEU A 293 2.28 -5.64 -8.34
N TRP A 294 1.40 -6.64 -8.36
CA TRP A 294 1.66 -7.94 -7.75
C TRP A 294 2.55 -8.84 -8.62
N ARG A 295 2.34 -8.82 -9.94
CA ARG A 295 3.05 -9.66 -10.91
C ARG A 295 3.45 -8.81 -12.12
N PRO A 296 4.53 -8.02 -12.00
CA PRO A 296 4.86 -7.03 -13.01
C PRO A 296 5.23 -7.69 -14.34
N PRO A 297 4.62 -7.23 -15.46
CA PRO A 297 5.08 -7.66 -16.77
C PRO A 297 6.47 -7.08 -17.04
N ALA A 298 7.20 -7.70 -17.97
CA ALA A 298 8.38 -7.07 -18.53
C ALA A 298 7.97 -5.79 -19.26
N LEU A 299 8.81 -4.74 -19.18
CA LEU A 299 8.64 -3.56 -20.00
C LEU A 299 8.80 -3.96 -21.47
N ALA A 300 7.84 -3.56 -22.31
CA ALA A 300 7.94 -3.80 -23.73
C ALA A 300 9.13 -3.06 -24.36
N GLU A 301 9.69 -3.62 -25.43
CA GLU A 301 10.80 -3.01 -26.16
C GLU A 301 10.34 -1.77 -26.96
N GLY A 302 11.29 -0.87 -27.25
CA GLY A 302 11.06 0.31 -28.12
C GLY A 302 10.58 1.57 -27.41
N GLY A 303 10.23 1.51 -26.13
CA GLY A 303 9.84 2.68 -25.35
C GLY A 303 11.04 3.46 -24.83
N THR A 304 10.91 4.79 -24.75
CA THR A 304 11.91 5.69 -24.18
C THR A 304 11.39 6.32 -22.89
N ARG A 305 12.19 6.31 -21.82
CA ARG A 305 11.84 7.03 -20.59
C ARG A 305 11.91 8.54 -20.84
N ILE A 306 10.79 9.23 -20.65
CA ILE A 306 10.64 10.66 -20.93
C ILE A 306 10.74 11.55 -19.67
N GLY A 307 10.65 10.96 -18.48
CA GLY A 307 10.85 11.67 -17.21
C GLY A 307 10.14 11.00 -16.04
N TRP A 308 10.01 11.76 -14.95
CA TRP A 308 9.35 11.38 -13.71
C TRP A 308 8.16 12.27 -13.41
N GLU A 309 7.08 11.66 -12.95
CA GLU A 309 5.89 12.33 -12.45
C GLU A 309 5.70 12.01 -10.98
N VAL A 310 5.14 12.95 -10.21
CA VAL A 310 4.65 12.68 -8.85
C VAL A 310 3.15 12.50 -8.92
N LEU A 311 2.69 11.31 -8.52
CA LEU A 311 1.34 10.84 -8.67
C LEU A 311 0.72 10.53 -7.31
N GLY A 312 -0.59 10.71 -7.19
CA GLY A 312 -1.39 10.24 -6.07
C GLY A 312 -2.59 9.44 -6.58
N TYR A 313 -3.10 8.49 -5.82
CA TYR A 313 -4.25 7.68 -6.23
C TYR A 313 -5.45 8.00 -5.34
N GLU A 314 -6.57 8.39 -5.95
CA GLU A 314 -7.84 8.66 -5.26
C GLU A 314 -9.01 8.23 -6.16
N LEU A 315 -10.07 7.67 -5.57
CA LEU A 315 -11.36 7.44 -6.24
C LEU A 315 -11.25 6.76 -7.64
N GLY A 316 -10.37 5.76 -7.80
CA GLY A 316 -10.22 5.04 -9.07
C GLY A 316 -9.30 5.72 -10.10
N HIS A 317 -8.63 6.81 -9.73
CA HIS A 317 -7.89 7.64 -10.67
C HIS A 317 -6.54 8.08 -10.12
N LEU A 318 -5.56 8.27 -11.01
CA LEU A 318 -4.31 8.94 -10.66
C LEU A 318 -4.46 10.45 -10.81
N HIS A 319 -4.00 11.16 -9.80
CA HIS A 319 -3.79 12.60 -9.74
C HIS A 319 -2.33 12.91 -9.97
N THR A 320 -2.06 14.07 -10.57
CA THR A 320 -0.71 14.58 -10.79
C THR A 320 -0.47 15.79 -9.92
N TRP A 321 0.73 15.90 -9.34
CA TRP A 321 1.12 17.09 -8.58
C TRP A 321 0.99 18.39 -9.40
N LEU A 322 0.97 18.29 -10.73
CA LEU A 322 0.75 19.43 -11.62
C LEU A 322 -0.66 20.02 -11.52
N CYS A 323 -1.68 19.25 -11.14
CA CYS A 323 -3.08 19.74 -11.04
C CYS A 323 -3.46 20.29 -9.67
N SER A 324 -2.68 20.03 -8.63
CA SER A 324 -3.03 20.35 -7.24
C SER A 324 -2.34 21.62 -6.70
N ASP A 325 -2.01 22.59 -7.57
CA ASP A 325 -1.21 23.79 -7.29
C ASP A 325 0.22 23.52 -6.72
N LEU A 326 0.58 22.26 -6.54
CA LEU A 326 1.87 21.83 -5.97
C LEU A 326 3.05 22.20 -6.86
N HIS A 327 2.85 22.25 -8.19
CA HIS A 327 3.93 22.57 -9.12
C HIS A 327 4.62 23.90 -8.80
N ARG A 328 3.85 24.99 -8.71
CA ARG A 328 4.38 26.33 -8.45
C ARG A 328 5.11 26.38 -7.11
N ASP A 329 4.52 25.79 -6.09
CA ASP A 329 5.04 25.84 -4.73
C ASP A 329 6.31 24.96 -4.60
N ALA A 330 6.36 23.77 -5.20
CA ALA A 330 7.57 22.95 -5.19
C ALA A 330 8.71 23.57 -6.02
N VAL A 331 8.42 24.25 -7.14
CA VAL A 331 9.45 25.01 -7.87
C VAL A 331 10.02 26.12 -6.98
N ALA A 332 9.17 26.83 -6.23
CA ALA A 332 9.59 27.92 -5.34
C ALA A 332 10.36 27.44 -4.11
N GLU A 333 9.90 26.36 -3.47
CA GLU A 333 10.43 25.87 -2.19
C GLU A 333 11.57 24.85 -2.36
N LEU A 334 11.48 23.96 -3.34
CA LEU A 334 12.45 22.88 -3.55
C LEU A 334 13.45 23.19 -4.67
N GLY A 335 13.15 24.18 -5.52
CA GLY A 335 14.00 24.54 -6.65
C GLY A 335 14.04 23.50 -7.78
N VAL A 336 13.05 22.60 -7.81
CA VAL A 336 12.92 21.58 -8.86
C VAL A 336 12.56 22.20 -10.21
N ARG A 337 12.83 21.48 -11.30
CA ARG A 337 12.51 21.91 -12.66
C ARG A 337 11.95 20.78 -13.49
N THR A 338 10.95 21.09 -14.30
CA THR A 338 10.40 20.17 -15.28
C THR A 338 11.09 20.32 -16.63
N GLY A 339 11.20 19.22 -17.37
CA GLY A 339 11.66 19.19 -18.76
C GLY A 339 10.57 19.60 -19.76
N PRO A 340 10.80 19.36 -21.07
CA PRO A 340 9.89 19.76 -22.14
C PRO A 340 8.54 19.01 -22.14
N PHE A 341 8.40 17.98 -21.31
CA PHE A 341 7.16 17.20 -21.14
C PHE A 341 6.37 17.55 -19.87
N GLY A 342 6.83 18.50 -19.06
CA GLY A 342 6.26 18.77 -17.73
C GLY A 342 6.67 17.78 -16.64
N LEU A 343 7.62 16.90 -16.96
CA LEU A 343 8.12 15.84 -16.08
C LEU A 343 9.45 16.24 -15.43
N LEU A 344 9.71 15.75 -14.22
CA LEU A 344 10.98 15.87 -13.52
C LEU A 344 12.05 15.02 -14.22
N ALA A 345 13.30 15.51 -14.24
CA ALA A 345 14.38 14.88 -14.99
C ALA A 345 14.87 13.57 -14.36
N ASP A 346 14.84 13.48 -13.03
CA ASP A 346 15.35 12.33 -12.29
C ASP A 346 14.46 11.95 -11.10
N ARG A 347 14.71 10.74 -10.62
CA ARG A 347 14.00 10.13 -9.49
C ARG A 347 14.19 10.92 -8.19
N ALA A 348 15.37 11.48 -7.97
CA ALA A 348 15.68 12.13 -6.70
C ALA A 348 14.85 13.40 -6.53
N ASP A 349 14.64 14.18 -7.60
CA ASP A 349 13.74 15.33 -7.56
C ASP A 349 12.27 14.91 -7.42
N ALA A 350 11.86 13.80 -8.05
CA ALA A 350 10.51 13.26 -7.87
C ALA A 350 10.24 12.75 -6.44
N GLU A 351 11.22 12.09 -5.82
CA GLU A 351 11.16 11.68 -4.40
C GLU A 351 11.06 12.91 -3.50
N LYS A 352 11.89 13.93 -3.69
CA LYS A 352 11.80 15.19 -2.92
C LYS A 352 10.42 15.83 -3.01
N VAL A 353 9.84 15.90 -4.21
CA VAL A 353 8.51 16.50 -4.41
C VAL A 353 7.43 15.64 -3.75
N ALA A 354 7.50 14.30 -3.87
CA ALA A 354 6.57 13.40 -3.22
C ALA A 354 6.64 13.51 -1.69
N ASP A 355 7.84 13.48 -1.09
CA ASP A 355 8.04 13.60 0.35
C ASP A 355 7.55 14.95 0.87
N TRP A 356 7.87 16.04 0.16
CA TRP A 356 7.39 17.38 0.47
C TRP A 356 5.87 17.48 0.40
N ALA A 357 5.22 16.92 -0.63
CA ALA A 357 3.77 16.91 -0.75
C ALA A 357 3.11 16.09 0.37
N ASN A 358 3.67 14.92 0.71
CA ASN A 358 3.16 14.06 1.79
C ASN A 358 3.33 14.68 3.20
N ALA A 359 4.29 15.58 3.40
CA ALA A 359 4.51 16.25 4.68
C ALA A 359 3.52 17.40 4.94
N ARG A 360 2.71 17.76 3.93
CA ARG A 360 1.80 18.89 3.96
C ARG A 360 0.37 18.45 4.26
N ALA A 361 -0.35 19.29 5.00
CA ALA A 361 -1.76 19.04 5.36
C ALA A 361 -2.76 19.68 4.37
N ASP A 362 -2.26 20.46 3.40
CA ASP A 362 -3.07 21.21 2.44
C ASP A 362 -3.05 20.62 1.02
N THR A 363 -2.54 19.39 0.87
CA THR A 363 -2.63 18.64 -0.39
C THR A 363 -3.87 17.75 -0.41
N ASP A 364 -4.19 17.19 -1.57
CA ASP A 364 -5.17 16.12 -1.68
C ASP A 364 -4.85 15.00 -0.68
N PRO A 365 -5.85 14.31 -0.09
CA PRO A 365 -5.69 13.30 0.96
C PRO A 365 -5.19 11.96 0.38
N VAL A 366 -4.20 12.05 -0.49
CA VAL A 366 -3.61 10.94 -1.24
C VAL A 366 -2.18 10.74 -0.82
N THR A 367 -1.70 9.57 -1.22
CA THR A 367 -0.31 9.19 -1.10
C THR A 367 0.45 9.60 -2.34
N TRP A 368 1.27 10.64 -2.22
CA TRP A 368 2.14 11.06 -3.32
C TRP A 368 3.33 10.11 -3.45
N PHE A 369 3.60 9.64 -4.66
CA PHE A 369 4.73 8.77 -4.99
C PHE A 369 5.35 9.14 -6.35
N PRO A 370 6.66 8.93 -6.52
CA PRO A 370 7.32 9.12 -7.81
C PRO A 370 7.02 7.96 -8.77
N ALA A 371 6.79 8.26 -10.04
CA ALA A 371 6.63 7.28 -11.11
C ALA A 371 7.39 7.72 -12.36
N ALA A 372 8.09 6.79 -13.01
CA ALA A 372 8.73 7.04 -14.29
C ALA A 372 7.73 6.81 -15.44
N LEU A 373 7.77 7.67 -16.45
CA LEU A 373 6.97 7.50 -17.66
C LEU A 373 7.84 7.06 -18.83
N VAL A 374 7.38 6.04 -19.55
CA VAL A 374 7.98 5.55 -20.79
C VAL A 374 7.00 5.76 -21.93
N GLU A 375 7.46 6.36 -23.01
CA GLU A 375 6.65 6.66 -24.21
C GLU A 375 7.19 5.91 -25.44
N TRP A 376 6.27 5.49 -26.32
CA TRP A 376 6.60 5.03 -27.67
C TRP A 376 6.32 6.14 -28.67
N ASP A 377 7.34 6.53 -29.44
CA ASP A 377 7.28 7.64 -30.39
C ASP A 377 6.31 7.39 -31.56
N GLU A 378 5.98 6.12 -31.81
CA GLU A 378 5.06 5.71 -32.87
C GLU A 378 3.63 6.23 -32.59
N PRO A 379 3.03 6.98 -33.55
CA PRO A 379 1.64 7.40 -33.41
C PRO A 379 0.71 6.19 -33.29
N VAL A 380 -0.32 6.31 -32.46
CA VAL A 380 -1.36 5.27 -32.36
C VAL A 380 -2.14 5.22 -33.67
N GLU A 381 -2.07 4.09 -34.37
CA GLU A 381 -2.81 3.90 -35.62
C GLU A 381 -4.31 3.72 -35.37
N SER A 382 -5.13 4.42 -36.15
CA SER A 382 -6.59 4.24 -36.17
C SER A 382 -7.04 3.79 -37.55
N THR A 383 -8.03 2.91 -37.57
CA THR A 383 -8.67 2.42 -38.80
C THR A 383 -9.71 3.39 -39.38
N PHE A 384 -9.97 4.52 -38.71
CA PHE A 384 -10.86 5.57 -39.23
C PHE A 384 -10.12 6.49 -40.21
N GLU A 385 -10.69 6.67 -41.42
CA GLU A 385 -10.22 7.74 -42.31
C GLU A 385 -10.45 9.12 -41.67
N PRO A 386 -9.44 10.01 -41.69
CA PRO A 386 -9.59 11.36 -41.15
C PRO A 386 -10.58 12.15 -41.99
N ILE A 387 -11.81 12.33 -41.47
CA ILE A 387 -12.70 13.39 -41.94
C ILE A 387 -12.28 14.66 -41.24
N THR A 388 -11.88 15.68 -41.99
CA THR A 388 -11.53 17.02 -41.49
C THR A 388 -12.61 17.51 -40.51
N PRO A 389 -12.30 17.81 -39.24
CA PRO A 389 -13.33 18.11 -38.25
C PRO A 389 -13.92 19.50 -38.49
N ALA A 390 -15.24 19.53 -38.71
CA ALA A 390 -16.05 20.73 -38.56
C ALA A 390 -16.76 20.68 -37.20
N GLY A 391 -16.18 21.35 -36.20
CA GLY A 391 -16.83 21.63 -34.90
C GLY A 391 -16.09 21.10 -33.68
N GLU A 392 -15.91 21.96 -32.67
CA GLU A 392 -15.38 21.65 -31.33
C GLU A 392 -16.27 20.62 -30.61
N ALA A 393 -15.66 19.56 -30.06
CA ALA A 393 -16.33 18.62 -29.18
C ALA A 393 -16.70 19.29 -27.83
N PRO A 394 -17.77 18.84 -27.16
CA PRO A 394 -18.20 19.41 -25.89
C PRO A 394 -17.14 19.18 -24.80
N LYS A 395 -16.75 20.28 -24.12
CA LYS A 395 -15.70 20.29 -23.10
C LYS A 395 -16.15 19.60 -21.78
N PRO A 396 -15.24 18.85 -21.10
CA PRO A 396 -15.48 18.26 -19.79
C PRO A 396 -15.88 19.28 -18.71
N TRP A 397 -16.43 18.80 -17.59
CA TRP A 397 -17.04 19.66 -16.57
C TRP A 397 -16.04 20.59 -15.86
N TRP A 398 -14.78 20.20 -15.72
CA TRP A 398 -13.72 21.05 -15.14
C TRP A 398 -13.29 22.21 -16.06
N ARG A 399 -13.55 22.13 -17.38
CA ARG A 399 -13.35 23.23 -18.33
C ARG A 399 -14.48 24.27 -18.32
N ARG A 400 -15.50 24.11 -17.47
CA ARG A 400 -16.66 25.03 -17.39
C ARG A 400 -16.55 26.09 -16.29
N ARG A 401 -15.46 26.09 -15.51
CA ARG A 401 -15.18 27.12 -14.50
C ARG A 401 -13.88 27.84 -14.87
N GLY A 402 -13.99 28.80 -15.78
CA GLY A 402 -13.03 29.88 -16.00
C GLY A 402 -13.66 31.20 -15.59
#